data_AF-A0A7S4MMT6-F1
#
_entry.id   AF-A0A7S4MMT6-F1
#
_cell.length_a   1.000
_cell.length_b   1.000
_cell.length_c   1.000
_cell.angle_alpha   90.00
_cell.angle_beta   90.00
_cell.angle_gamma   90.00
#
_symmetry.space_group_name_H-M   'P 1'
#
loop_
_entity.id
_entity.type
_entity.pdbx_description
1 polymer ?
#
loop_
_entity_poly.entity_id
_entity_poly.type
_entity_poly.pdbx_seq_one_letter_code
_entity_poly.pdbx_strand_id
1 'polypeptide(L)'
;GFELADLLYDSTETAFSAWEWTANLGAPAALVAGAVLVTLSETREDMAPRKTDKRWVRTAKQTMRFLLLSSFALEVVSIFVGTVTGSVLLSHGDQVAKKVVGYASPLALLHHHHEFEYLTVQIGFLQGLFNWLAAVALEIFIPKEGENKSARRMNQCLASWLVSLTLWITAFYNHHLTFYSDYASMLKNYAVLFVKRYFLSSPVRPLSFLYGPAIAVSMWLSWRAFKSPPEDDDE
;
A
#
# COMPACT_ATOMS: atom_id res chain seq x y z
N GLY A 1 -22.87 14.36 -7.04
CA GLY A 1 -23.76 13.23 -7.36
C GLY A 1 -22.92 12.18 -8.04
N PHE A 2 -23.15 10.90 -7.76
CA PHE A 2 -22.53 9.82 -8.52
C PHE A 2 -23.25 9.70 -9.87
N GLU A 3 -22.73 10.37 -10.91
CA GLU A 3 -23.08 10.13 -12.32
C GLU A 3 -22.39 8.84 -12.81
N LEU A 4 -22.64 7.72 -12.13
CA LEU A 4 -22.23 6.38 -12.61
C LEU A 4 -23.27 5.76 -13.53
N ALA A 5 -24.45 6.36 -13.68
CA ALA A 5 -25.57 5.77 -14.41
C ALA A 5 -25.65 6.16 -15.90
N ASP A 6 -24.98 7.23 -16.33
CA ASP A 6 -25.21 7.84 -17.66
C ASP A 6 -23.99 7.90 -18.58
N LEU A 7 -22.83 7.36 -18.18
CA LEU A 7 -21.61 7.38 -18.99
C LEU A 7 -21.23 5.99 -19.47
N LEU A 8 -21.36 5.80 -20.79
CA LEU A 8 -20.98 4.59 -21.51
C LEU A 8 -19.62 4.82 -22.19
N TYR A 9 -18.73 3.83 -22.05
CA TYR A 9 -17.36 3.84 -22.58
C TYR A 9 -17.35 3.89 -24.11
N ASP A 10 -16.36 4.57 -24.70
CA ASP A 10 -16.20 4.71 -26.16
C ASP A 10 -15.92 3.36 -26.85
N SER A 11 -15.15 2.48 -26.20
CA SER A 11 -14.90 1.12 -26.68
C SER A 11 -14.68 0.12 -25.53
N THR A 12 -15.15 -1.11 -25.71
CA THR A 12 -14.84 -2.25 -24.83
C THR A 12 -13.34 -2.54 -24.75
N GLU A 13 -12.59 -2.18 -25.80
CA GLU A 13 -11.13 -2.26 -25.85
C GLU A 13 -10.46 -1.35 -24.81
N THR A 14 -10.90 -0.09 -24.67
CA THR A 14 -10.30 0.84 -23.70
C THR A 14 -10.55 0.38 -22.26
N ALA A 15 -11.74 -0.15 -21.98
CA ALA A 15 -12.08 -0.73 -20.68
C ALA A 15 -11.27 -2.01 -20.39
N PHE A 16 -11.06 -2.85 -21.42
CA PHE A 16 -10.22 -4.04 -21.31
C PHE A 16 -8.75 -3.69 -21.06
N SER A 17 -8.17 -2.74 -21.79
CA SER A 17 -6.79 -2.28 -21.55
C SER A 17 -6.62 -1.61 -20.18
N ALA A 18 -7.65 -0.91 -19.69
CA ALA A 18 -7.64 -0.35 -18.34
C ALA A 18 -7.65 -1.46 -17.28
N TRP A 19 -8.45 -2.50 -17.50
CA TRP A 19 -8.43 -3.70 -16.66
C TRP A 19 -7.07 -4.40 -16.70
N GLU A 20 -6.52 -4.67 -17.89
CA GLU A 20 -5.23 -5.33 -18.06
C GLU A 20 -4.12 -4.59 -17.29
N TRP A 21 -4.14 -3.26 -17.35
CA TRP A 21 -3.23 -2.43 -16.56
C TRP A 21 -3.38 -2.68 -15.04
N THR A 22 -4.61 -2.71 -14.51
CA THR A 22 -4.86 -3.01 -13.09
C THR A 22 -4.48 -4.45 -12.70
N ALA A 23 -4.71 -5.41 -13.59
CA ALA A 23 -4.41 -6.83 -13.36
C ALA A 23 -2.91 -7.11 -13.35
N ASN A 24 -2.14 -6.39 -14.17
CA ASN A 24 -0.69 -6.54 -14.27
C ASN A 24 0.05 -6.15 -12.97
N LEU A 25 -0.57 -5.37 -12.08
CA LEU A 25 -0.02 -5.08 -10.75
C LEU A 25 -0.29 -6.20 -9.73
N GLY A 26 -1.23 -7.11 -10.01
CA GLY A 26 -1.63 -8.17 -9.09
C GLY A 26 -0.53 -9.18 -8.79
N ALA A 27 0.22 -9.63 -9.80
CA ALA A 27 1.31 -10.58 -9.61
C ALA A 27 2.50 -9.98 -8.83
N PRO A 28 3.01 -8.77 -9.16
CA PRO A 28 3.99 -8.07 -8.34
C PRO A 28 3.52 -7.86 -6.88
N ALA A 29 2.27 -7.41 -6.69
CA ALA A 29 1.71 -7.21 -5.35
C ALA A 29 1.66 -8.52 -4.53
N ALA A 30 1.28 -9.63 -5.16
CA ALA A 30 1.25 -10.94 -4.51
C ALA A 30 2.66 -11.42 -4.13
N LEU A 31 3.68 -11.14 -4.96
CA LEU A 31 5.07 -11.44 -4.64
C LEU A 31 5.55 -10.66 -3.42
N VAL A 32 5.25 -9.36 -3.34
CA VAL A 32 5.59 -8.53 -2.17
C VAL A 32 4.86 -9.05 -0.93
N ALA A 33 3.56 -9.34 -1.03
CA ALA A 33 2.79 -9.91 0.08
C ALA A 33 3.37 -11.25 0.57
N GLY A 34 3.79 -12.12 -0.35
CA GLY A 34 4.46 -13.38 -0.04
C GLY A 34 5.81 -13.16 0.65
N ALA A 35 6.64 -12.25 0.12
CA ALA A 35 7.93 -11.91 0.71
C ALA A 35 7.77 -11.35 2.14
N VAL A 36 6.76 -10.53 2.38
CA VAL A 36 6.43 -10.00 3.71
C VAL A 36 6.09 -11.12 4.69
N LEU A 37 5.30 -12.12 4.29
CA LEU A 37 4.97 -13.26 5.15
C LEU A 37 6.21 -14.09 5.50
N VAL A 38 7.10 -14.29 4.54
CA VAL A 38 8.39 -14.96 4.77
C VAL A 38 9.23 -14.16 5.76
N THR A 39 9.41 -12.86 5.53
CA THR A 39 10.15 -11.98 6.45
C THR A 39 9.54 -12.00 7.85
N LEU A 40 8.21 -11.94 7.99
CA LEU A 40 7.53 -12.03 9.29
C LEU A 40 7.78 -13.36 9.99
N SER A 41 7.81 -14.46 9.24
CA SER A 41 8.06 -15.80 9.78
C SER A 41 9.51 -15.96 10.24
N GLU A 42 10.47 -15.54 9.41
CA GLU A 42 11.91 -15.71 9.68
C GLU A 42 12.41 -14.78 10.79
N THR A 43 11.84 -13.59 10.92
CA THR A 43 12.31 -12.57 11.87
C THR A 43 11.51 -12.51 13.17
N ARG A 44 10.54 -13.43 13.35
CA ARG A 44 9.56 -13.38 14.44
C ARG A 44 10.22 -13.29 15.82
N GLU A 45 11.17 -14.18 16.09
CA GLU A 45 11.84 -14.30 17.39
C GLU A 45 12.87 -13.19 17.59
N ASP A 46 13.76 -12.97 16.62
CA ASP A 46 14.83 -11.97 16.69
C ASP A 46 14.29 -10.53 16.84
N MET A 47 13.15 -10.24 16.22
CA MET A 47 12.54 -8.91 16.20
C MET A 47 11.46 -8.74 17.26
N ALA A 48 11.38 -9.64 18.25
CA ALA A 48 10.61 -9.42 19.47
C ALA A 48 11.30 -8.34 20.34
N PRO A 49 10.59 -7.29 20.80
CA PRO A 49 11.15 -6.30 21.70
C PRO A 49 11.41 -6.90 23.09
N ARG A 50 12.67 -6.94 23.53
CA ARG A 50 13.10 -7.49 24.83
C ARG A 50 13.35 -6.40 25.87
N LYS A 51 13.37 -6.73 27.16
CA LYS A 51 13.70 -5.77 28.24
C LYS A 51 15.14 -5.28 28.17
N THR A 52 16.05 -6.16 27.78
CA THR A 52 17.47 -5.90 27.52
C THR A 52 17.73 -4.96 26.35
N ASP A 53 16.78 -4.81 25.43
CA ASP A 53 16.94 -3.95 24.26
C ASP A 53 17.00 -2.46 24.63
N LYS A 54 17.96 -1.76 24.02
CA LYS A 54 18.00 -0.28 24.04
C LYS A 54 16.67 0.28 23.52
N ARG A 55 16.22 1.41 24.06
CA ARG A 55 14.94 2.05 23.68
C ARG A 55 14.77 2.19 22.17
N TRP A 56 15.81 2.65 21.47
CA TRP A 56 15.77 2.83 20.02
C TRP A 56 15.64 1.50 19.26
N VAL A 57 16.26 0.41 19.74
CA VAL A 57 16.16 -0.93 19.14
C VAL A 57 14.73 -1.44 19.26
N ARG A 58 14.10 -1.27 20.43
CA ARG A 58 12.69 -1.65 20.62
C ARG A 58 11.76 -0.91 19.68
N THR A 59 11.94 0.41 19.57
CA THR A 59 11.16 1.21 18.61
C THR A 59 11.41 0.76 17.18
N ALA A 60 12.67 0.47 16.80
CA ALA A 60 12.98 -0.04 15.47
C ALA A 60 12.31 -1.40 15.18
N LYS A 61 12.35 -2.35 16.12
CA LYS A 61 11.67 -3.66 16.04
C LYS A 61 10.14 -3.50 15.89
N GLN A 62 9.53 -2.63 16.69
CA GLN A 62 8.09 -2.34 16.60
C GLN A 62 7.74 -1.68 15.26
N THR A 63 8.52 -0.69 14.82
CA THR A 63 8.33 -0.01 13.52
C THR A 63 8.48 -1.00 12.38
N MET A 64 9.47 -1.89 12.41
CA MET A 64 9.65 -2.94 11.41
C MET A 64 8.40 -3.83 11.31
N ARG A 65 7.88 -4.33 12.46
CA ARG A 65 6.65 -5.14 12.47
C ARG A 65 5.44 -4.39 11.92
N PHE A 66 5.30 -3.11 12.26
CA PHE A 66 4.23 -2.26 11.72
C PHE A 66 4.37 -2.05 10.20
N LEU A 67 5.59 -1.83 9.71
CA LEU A 67 5.87 -1.69 8.29
C LEU A 67 5.56 -2.99 7.52
N LEU A 68 5.92 -4.15 8.05
CA LEU A 68 5.56 -5.45 7.44
C LEU A 68 4.04 -5.64 7.40
N LEU A 69 3.33 -5.42 8.52
CA LEU A 69 1.87 -5.57 8.55
C LEU A 69 1.15 -4.59 7.63
N SER A 70 1.58 -3.33 7.60
CA SER A 70 1.02 -2.33 6.70
C SER A 70 1.35 -2.64 5.23
N SER A 71 2.56 -3.14 4.94
CA SER A 71 2.91 -3.61 3.60
C SER A 71 1.96 -4.70 3.12
N PHE A 72 1.82 -5.77 3.91
CA PHE A 72 0.89 -6.87 3.59
C PHE A 72 -0.55 -6.37 3.35
N ALA A 73 -1.06 -5.51 4.25
CA ALA A 73 -2.41 -4.98 4.12
C ALA A 73 -2.60 -4.14 2.84
N LEU A 74 -1.61 -3.31 2.49
CA LEU A 74 -1.65 -2.48 1.30
C LEU A 74 -1.60 -3.30 0.01
N GLU A 75 -0.80 -4.37 -0.03
CA GLU A 75 -0.75 -5.28 -1.18
C GLU A 75 -2.08 -6.03 -1.38
N VAL A 76 -2.67 -6.53 -0.28
CA VAL A 76 -3.99 -7.20 -0.33
C VAL A 76 -5.07 -6.22 -0.82
N VAL A 77 -5.06 -4.98 -0.33
CA VAL A 77 -5.99 -3.94 -0.79
C VAL A 77 -5.77 -3.61 -2.27
N SER A 78 -4.52 -3.51 -2.72
CA SER A 78 -4.19 -3.26 -4.13
C SER A 78 -4.75 -4.35 -5.04
N ILE A 79 -4.51 -5.62 -4.71
CA ILE A 79 -5.03 -6.78 -5.46
C ILE A 79 -6.56 -6.78 -5.46
N PHE A 80 -7.17 -6.57 -4.31
CA PHE A 80 -8.63 -6.60 -4.17
C PHE A 80 -9.28 -5.49 -5.00
N VAL A 81 -8.82 -4.24 -4.85
CA VAL A 81 -9.38 -3.10 -5.58
C VAL A 81 -9.11 -3.23 -7.08
N GLY A 82 -7.93 -3.70 -7.50
CA GLY A 82 -7.65 -3.99 -8.91
C GLY A 82 -8.64 -5.02 -9.49
N THR A 83 -8.91 -6.09 -8.75
CA THR A 83 -9.85 -7.15 -9.15
C THR A 83 -11.30 -6.66 -9.24
N VAL A 84 -11.75 -5.90 -8.24
CA VAL A 84 -13.11 -5.32 -8.23
C VAL A 84 -13.26 -4.30 -9.35
N THR A 85 -12.27 -3.44 -9.56
CA THR A 85 -12.28 -2.44 -10.65
C THR A 85 -12.34 -3.13 -12.00
N GLY A 86 -11.57 -4.21 -12.20
CA GLY A 86 -11.65 -5.06 -13.39
C GLY A 86 -13.05 -5.62 -13.63
N SER A 87 -13.67 -6.16 -12.57
CA SER A 87 -15.03 -6.69 -12.66
C SER A 87 -16.04 -5.60 -13.05
N VAL A 88 -15.89 -4.39 -12.50
CA VAL A 88 -16.73 -3.23 -12.85
C VAL A 88 -16.51 -2.79 -14.29
N LEU A 89 -15.26 -2.70 -14.76
CA LEU A 89 -14.96 -2.31 -16.14
C LEU A 89 -15.54 -3.30 -17.15
N LEU A 90 -15.41 -4.60 -16.87
CA LEU A 90 -15.90 -5.67 -17.76
C LEU A 90 -17.41 -5.91 -17.67
N SER A 91 -18.08 -5.50 -16.58
CA SER A 91 -19.53 -5.72 -16.43
C SER A 91 -20.40 -4.84 -17.32
N HIS A 92 -19.85 -3.80 -17.93
CA HIS A 92 -20.64 -2.84 -18.70
C HIS A 92 -21.03 -3.35 -20.12
N GLY A 93 -20.32 -4.35 -20.67
CA GLY A 93 -20.63 -4.94 -21.99
C GLY A 93 -20.56 -3.94 -23.17
N ASP A 94 -20.86 -4.41 -24.38
CA ASP A 94 -21.04 -3.56 -25.57
C ASP A 94 -22.38 -2.81 -25.46
N GLN A 95 -22.38 -1.69 -24.75
CA GLN A 95 -23.54 -0.80 -24.72
C GLN A 95 -23.43 0.20 -25.87
N VAL A 96 -24.45 0.25 -26.73
CA VAL A 96 -24.56 1.24 -27.81
C VAL A 96 -24.71 2.63 -27.19
N ALA A 97 -23.62 3.39 -27.11
CA ALA A 97 -23.58 4.67 -26.41
C ALA A 97 -24.42 5.76 -27.12
N LYS A 98 -25.20 6.53 -26.34
CA LYS A 98 -25.88 7.77 -26.82
C LYS A 98 -24.94 8.97 -26.88
N LYS A 99 -23.79 8.92 -26.19
CA LYS A 99 -22.79 10.00 -26.17
C LYS A 99 -21.42 9.37 -25.95
N VAL A 100 -20.58 9.49 -26.97
CA VAL A 100 -19.26 8.91 -27.01
C VAL A 100 -18.27 9.89 -26.40
N VAL A 101 -17.57 9.49 -25.33
CA VAL A 101 -16.46 10.27 -24.75
C VAL A 101 -15.16 9.52 -25.00
N GLY A 102 -14.42 9.94 -26.02
CA GLY A 102 -13.13 9.37 -26.36
C GLY A 102 -12.06 9.75 -25.37
N TYR A 103 -11.56 8.75 -24.65
CA TYR A 103 -10.38 8.90 -23.81
C TYR A 103 -9.12 8.60 -24.63
N ALA A 104 -8.13 9.49 -24.51
CA ALA A 104 -6.85 9.33 -25.22
C ALA A 104 -6.00 8.17 -24.69
N SER A 105 -6.30 7.61 -23.51
CA SER A 105 -5.64 6.43 -22.97
C SER A 105 -6.47 5.69 -21.92
N PRO A 106 -6.23 4.40 -21.67
CA PRO A 106 -6.88 3.64 -20.59
C PRO A 106 -6.63 4.22 -19.19
N LEU A 107 -5.45 4.83 -18.99
CA LEU A 107 -5.10 5.52 -17.76
C LEU A 107 -5.89 6.83 -17.58
N ALA A 108 -6.17 7.56 -18.66
CA ALA A 108 -7.02 8.75 -18.59
C ALA A 108 -8.46 8.39 -18.22
N LEU A 109 -8.98 7.26 -18.72
CA LEU A 109 -10.27 6.72 -18.31
C LEU A 109 -10.30 6.39 -16.82
N LEU A 110 -9.29 5.67 -16.33
CA LEU A 110 -9.16 5.32 -14.91
C LEU A 110 -9.05 6.59 -14.04
N HIS A 111 -8.22 7.54 -14.43
CA HIS A 111 -8.05 8.79 -13.69
C HIS A 111 -9.35 9.62 -13.63
N HIS A 112 -10.14 9.66 -14.72
CA HIS A 112 -11.34 10.49 -14.76
C HIS A 112 -12.56 9.86 -14.06
N HIS A 113 -12.77 8.56 -14.20
CA HIS A 113 -13.98 7.88 -13.72
C HIS A 113 -13.77 7.02 -12.47
N HIS A 114 -12.58 6.46 -12.32
CA HIS A 114 -12.24 5.52 -11.25
C HIS A 114 -10.99 6.00 -10.51
N GLU A 115 -10.87 7.32 -10.33
CA GLU A 115 -9.67 7.97 -9.78
C GLU A 115 -9.27 7.36 -8.44
N PHE A 116 -10.27 7.12 -7.59
CA PHE A 116 -10.05 6.54 -6.27
C PHE A 116 -9.48 5.12 -6.36
N GLU A 117 -10.07 4.27 -7.20
CA GLU A 117 -9.62 2.90 -7.43
C GLU A 117 -8.20 2.88 -8.02
N TYR A 118 -7.95 3.70 -9.04
CA TYR A 118 -6.64 3.89 -9.64
C TYR A 118 -5.58 4.27 -8.61
N LEU A 119 -5.87 5.29 -7.80
CA LEU A 119 -4.99 5.73 -6.72
C LEU A 119 -4.79 4.66 -5.66
N THR A 120 -5.84 3.91 -5.31
CA THR A 120 -5.76 2.85 -4.30
C THR A 120 -4.80 1.74 -4.75
N VAL A 121 -4.91 1.31 -6.01
CA VAL A 121 -4.03 0.26 -6.58
C VAL A 121 -2.58 0.75 -6.65
N GLN A 122 -2.34 1.97 -7.17
CA GLN A 122 -0.99 2.52 -7.29
C GLN A 122 -0.33 2.80 -5.93
N ILE A 123 -1.02 3.52 -5.05
CA ILE A 123 -0.50 3.84 -3.72
C ILE A 123 -0.35 2.57 -2.90
N GLY A 124 -1.33 1.66 -2.96
CA GLY A 124 -1.29 0.39 -2.26
C GLY A 124 -0.04 -0.41 -2.59
N PHE A 125 0.22 -0.64 -3.88
CA PHE A 125 1.42 -1.34 -4.32
C PHE A 125 2.71 -0.59 -3.96
N LEU A 126 2.83 0.70 -4.31
CA LEU A 126 4.08 1.42 -4.13
C LEU A 126 4.43 1.64 -2.65
N GLN A 127 3.45 2.01 -1.83
CA GLN A 127 3.63 2.15 -0.39
C GLN A 127 3.87 0.80 0.28
N GLY A 128 3.21 -0.27 -0.20
CA GLY A 128 3.43 -1.63 0.26
C GLY A 128 4.88 -2.07 0.04
N LEU A 129 5.38 -1.91 -1.18
CA LEU A 129 6.78 -2.15 -1.54
C LEU A 129 7.76 -1.35 -0.67
N PHE A 130 7.53 -0.05 -0.51
CA PHE A 130 8.41 0.80 0.31
C PHE A 130 8.41 0.41 1.78
N ASN A 131 7.24 0.05 2.34
CA ASN A 131 7.16 -0.41 3.71
C ASN A 131 7.93 -1.72 3.91
N TRP A 132 7.84 -2.67 2.98
CA TRP A 132 8.62 -3.91 3.06
C TRP A 132 10.12 -3.66 2.94
N LEU A 133 10.58 -2.87 1.97
CA LEU A 133 12.00 -2.53 1.81
C LEU A 133 12.56 -1.79 3.03
N ALA A 134 11.78 -0.86 3.61
CA ALA A 134 12.15 -0.16 4.84
C ALA A 134 12.21 -1.12 6.04
N ALA A 135 11.30 -2.10 6.12
CA ALA A 135 11.33 -3.12 7.17
C ALA A 135 12.59 -4.01 7.06
N VAL A 136 12.94 -4.47 5.85
CA VAL A 136 14.16 -5.25 5.60
C VAL A 136 15.41 -4.41 5.93
N ALA A 137 15.44 -3.14 5.54
CA ALA A 137 16.54 -2.24 5.89
C ALA A 137 16.67 -2.07 7.41
N LEU A 138 15.55 -1.94 8.14
CA LEU A 138 15.55 -1.88 9.60
C LEU A 138 16.03 -3.19 10.23
N GLU A 139 15.59 -4.34 9.73
CA GLU A 139 16.02 -5.65 10.23
C GLU A 139 17.55 -5.80 10.15
N ILE A 140 18.12 -5.49 8.97
CA ILE A 140 19.56 -5.55 8.75
C ILE A 140 20.29 -4.51 9.61
N PHE A 141 19.68 -3.34 9.81
CA PHE A 141 20.27 -2.28 10.63
C PHE A 141 20.23 -2.59 12.12
N ILE A 142 19.29 -3.41 12.62
CA ILE A 142 19.21 -3.78 14.03
C ILE A 142 20.37 -4.74 14.38
N PRO A 143 21.20 -4.44 15.40
CA PRO A 143 22.30 -5.32 15.79
C PRO A 143 21.76 -6.66 16.29
N LYS A 144 22.33 -7.77 15.80
CA LYS A 144 22.00 -9.13 16.26
C LYS A 144 23.01 -9.59 17.31
N GLU A 145 22.58 -10.50 18.20
CA GLU A 145 23.46 -11.07 19.22
C GLU A 145 24.62 -11.86 18.57
N GLY A 146 25.85 -11.71 19.08
CA GLY A 146 27.02 -12.37 18.52
C GLY A 146 27.58 -11.76 17.22
N GLU A 147 27.02 -10.64 16.73
CA GLU A 147 27.50 -9.98 15.51
C GLU A 147 28.91 -9.38 15.68
N ASN A 148 29.85 -9.76 14.80
CA ASN A 148 31.20 -9.21 14.82
C ASN A 148 31.25 -7.79 14.19
N LYS A 149 32.33 -7.02 14.46
CA LYS A 149 32.47 -5.64 13.97
C LYS A 149 32.44 -5.51 12.44
N SER A 150 32.90 -6.54 11.71
CA SER A 150 32.93 -6.53 10.25
C SER A 150 31.53 -6.72 9.66
N ALA A 151 30.81 -7.73 10.14
CA ALA A 151 29.41 -8.00 9.82
C ALA A 151 28.54 -6.78 10.10
N ARG A 152 28.76 -6.11 11.24
CA ARG A 152 28.04 -4.88 11.59
C ARG A 152 28.19 -3.77 10.55
N ARG A 153 29.42 -3.54 10.07
CA ARG A 153 29.70 -2.54 9.03
C ARG A 153 29.08 -2.93 7.70
N MET A 154 29.14 -4.22 7.36
CA MET A 154 28.53 -4.74 6.13
C MET A 154 27.00 -4.56 6.16
N ASN A 155 26.35 -4.93 7.27
CA ASN A 155 24.91 -4.79 7.44
C ASN A 155 24.47 -3.33 7.38
N GLN A 156 25.22 -2.41 8.01
CA GLN A 156 24.96 -0.97 7.87
C GLN A 156 25.10 -0.47 6.42
N CYS A 157 26.10 -0.98 5.68
CA CYS A 157 26.27 -0.67 4.27
C CYS A 157 25.07 -1.15 3.45
N LEU A 158 24.66 -2.42 3.63
CA LEU A 158 23.52 -3.01 2.93
C LEU A 158 22.21 -2.27 3.23
N ALA A 159 21.95 -1.94 4.50
CA ALA A 159 20.79 -1.14 4.88
C ALA A 159 20.81 0.24 4.20
N SER A 160 21.98 0.90 4.12
CA SER A 160 22.13 2.18 3.42
C SER A 160 21.87 2.07 1.92
N TRP A 161 22.28 0.97 1.28
CA TRP A 161 21.98 0.71 -0.12
C TRP A 161 20.49 0.52 -0.37
N LEU A 162 19.79 -0.22 0.50
CA LEU A 162 18.33 -0.40 0.40
C LEU A 162 17.57 0.94 0.56
N VAL A 163 17.99 1.78 1.50
CA VAL A 163 17.40 3.12 1.65
C VAL A 163 17.65 3.96 0.39
N SER A 164 18.86 3.93 -0.15
CA SER A 164 19.22 4.67 -1.37
C SER A 164 18.42 4.18 -2.58
N LEU A 165 18.23 2.87 -2.71
CA LEU A 165 17.38 2.26 -3.74
C LEU A 165 15.93 2.74 -3.61
N THR A 166 15.38 2.76 -2.40
CA THR A 166 14.01 3.23 -2.14
C THR A 166 13.82 4.70 -2.55
N LEU A 167 14.80 5.55 -2.21
CA LEU A 167 14.80 6.96 -2.62
C LEU A 167 14.90 7.11 -4.13
N TRP A 168 15.74 6.31 -4.79
CA TRP A 168 15.89 6.33 -6.24
C TRP A 168 14.61 5.88 -6.96
N ILE A 169 13.96 4.80 -6.52
CA ILE A 169 12.65 4.37 -7.05
C ILE A 169 11.62 5.49 -6.89
N THR A 170 11.58 6.15 -5.72
CA THR A 170 10.66 7.27 -5.46
C THR A 170 10.94 8.45 -6.39
N ALA A 171 12.20 8.81 -6.58
CA ALA A 171 12.59 9.90 -7.47
C ALA A 171 12.26 9.58 -8.94
N PHE A 172 12.54 8.35 -9.37
CA PHE A 172 12.17 7.87 -10.69
C PHE A 172 10.67 7.94 -10.89
N TYR A 173 9.88 7.44 -9.93
CA TYR A 173 8.42 7.46 -10.01
C TYR A 173 7.87 8.89 -10.07
N ASN A 174 8.34 9.78 -9.18
CA ASN A 174 7.93 11.20 -9.18
C ASN A 174 8.18 11.88 -10.52
N HIS A 175 9.30 11.59 -11.19
CA HIS A 175 9.61 12.18 -12.49
C HIS A 175 8.67 11.72 -13.61
N HIS A 176 8.08 10.53 -13.48
CA HIS A 176 7.20 9.91 -14.48
C HIS A 176 5.71 10.03 -14.14
N LEU A 177 5.35 10.73 -13.06
CA LEU A 177 3.95 11.03 -12.75
C LEU A 177 3.42 12.05 -13.77
N THR A 178 2.32 11.67 -14.43
CA THR A 178 1.67 12.50 -15.46
C THR A 178 0.47 13.27 -14.94
N PHE A 179 -0.30 12.70 -14.01
CA PHE A 179 -1.55 13.27 -13.49
C PHE A 179 -1.38 14.09 -12.20
N TYR A 180 -0.26 13.91 -11.49
CA TYR A 180 0.03 14.58 -10.23
C TYR A 180 1.43 15.18 -10.27
N SER A 181 1.67 16.26 -9.51
CA SER A 181 2.99 16.91 -9.46
C SER A 181 4.06 16.04 -8.81
N ASP A 182 3.66 15.22 -7.84
CA ASP A 182 4.53 14.38 -7.03
C ASP A 182 3.69 13.37 -6.23
N TYR A 183 4.36 12.38 -5.64
CA TYR A 183 3.72 11.33 -4.83
C TYR A 183 3.00 11.87 -3.59
N ALA A 184 3.46 12.97 -2.96
CA ALA A 184 2.79 13.54 -1.80
C ALA A 184 1.44 14.20 -2.19
N SER A 185 1.41 14.86 -3.35
CA SER A 185 0.19 15.40 -3.95
C SER A 185 -0.79 14.28 -4.30
N MET A 186 -0.28 13.15 -4.79
CA MET A 186 -1.08 11.94 -5.03
C MET A 186 -1.71 11.39 -3.74
N LEU A 187 -0.94 11.26 -2.66
CA LEU A 187 -1.43 10.84 -1.33
C LEU A 187 -2.48 11.80 -0.75
N LYS A 188 -2.27 13.11 -0.91
CA LYS A 188 -3.23 14.13 -0.48
C LYS A 188 -4.57 13.98 -1.21
N ASN A 189 -4.54 13.81 -2.53
CA ASN A 189 -5.75 13.62 -3.32
C ASN A 189 -6.46 12.33 -2.96
N TYR A 190 -5.72 11.25 -2.72
CA TYR A 190 -6.26 9.99 -2.21
C TYR A 190 -7.01 10.17 -0.89
N ALA A 191 -6.43 10.88 0.08
CA ALA A 191 -7.08 11.16 1.37
C ALA A 191 -8.38 11.97 1.20
N VAL A 192 -8.38 12.99 0.32
CA VAL A 192 -9.56 13.79 0.01
C VAL A 192 -10.66 12.92 -0.61
N LEU A 193 -10.31 12.08 -1.59
CA LEU A 193 -11.26 11.18 -2.26
C LEU A 193 -11.80 10.12 -1.32
N PHE A 194 -10.96 9.55 -0.44
CA PHE A 194 -11.37 8.59 0.59
C PHE A 194 -12.44 9.19 1.51
N VAL A 195 -12.18 10.40 2.04
CA VAL A 195 -13.14 11.10 2.90
C VAL A 195 -14.43 11.40 2.15
N LYS A 196 -14.33 11.94 0.93
CA LYS A 196 -15.50 12.26 0.10
C LYS A 196 -16.35 11.02 -0.20
N ARG A 197 -15.71 9.89 -0.52
CA ARG A 197 -16.39 8.67 -0.96
C ARG A 197 -17.04 7.91 0.18
N TYR A 198 -16.40 7.83 1.34
CA TYR A 198 -16.88 6.98 2.44
C TYR A 198 -17.62 7.73 3.55
N PHE A 199 -17.29 9.01 3.80
CA PHE A 199 -17.85 9.79 4.90
C PHE A 199 -18.80 10.91 4.44
N LEU A 200 -18.58 11.50 3.27
CA LEU A 200 -19.36 12.65 2.78
C LEU A 200 -20.33 12.29 1.65
N SER A 201 -20.35 11.05 1.17
CA SER A 201 -21.25 10.64 0.09
C SER A 201 -22.66 10.36 0.61
N SER A 202 -23.65 10.84 -0.14
CA SER A 202 -25.07 10.53 0.07
C SER A 202 -25.56 9.71 -1.14
N PRO A 203 -26.27 8.57 -0.94
CA PRO A 203 -26.69 8.03 0.35
C PRO A 203 -25.54 7.38 1.13
N VAL A 204 -25.57 7.52 2.47
CA VAL A 204 -24.60 6.87 3.36
C VAL A 204 -24.75 5.37 3.22
N ARG A 205 -23.69 4.70 2.77
CA ARG A 205 -23.69 3.24 2.63
C ARG A 205 -23.71 2.61 4.03
N PRO A 206 -24.59 1.63 4.33
CA PRO A 206 -24.71 1.05 5.68
C PRO A 206 -23.42 0.43 6.22
N LEU A 207 -22.59 -0.14 5.34
CA LEU A 207 -21.27 -0.66 5.70
C LEU A 207 -20.31 0.43 6.21
N SER A 208 -20.60 1.71 5.96
CA SER A 208 -19.81 2.81 6.46
C SER A 208 -19.78 2.90 7.98
N PHE A 209 -20.86 2.47 8.64
CA PHE A 209 -20.95 2.43 10.09
C PHE A 209 -20.12 1.32 10.73
N LEU A 210 -19.70 0.31 9.96
CA LEU A 210 -18.88 -0.80 10.46
C LEU A 210 -17.38 -0.53 10.29
N TYR A 211 -16.96 0.08 9.17
CA TYR A 211 -15.52 0.33 8.97
C TYR A 211 -14.99 1.37 9.98
N GLY A 212 -15.78 2.39 10.34
CA GLY A 212 -15.32 3.47 11.23
C GLY A 212 -14.83 2.95 12.59
N PRO A 213 -15.67 2.19 13.32
CA PRO A 213 -15.27 1.51 14.55
C PRO A 213 -14.11 0.53 14.35
N ALA A 214 -14.09 -0.24 13.25
CA ALA A 214 -13.01 -1.18 12.97
C ALA A 214 -11.64 -0.48 12.78
N ILE A 215 -11.62 0.67 12.10
CA ILE A 215 -10.42 1.51 11.95
C ILE A 215 -10.01 2.06 13.32
N ALA A 216 -10.96 2.57 14.11
CA ALA A 216 -10.67 3.11 15.45
C ALA A 216 -10.08 2.03 16.39
N VAL A 217 -10.65 0.82 16.38
CA VAL A 217 -10.13 -0.32 17.15
C VAL A 217 -8.73 -0.71 16.65
N SER A 218 -8.51 -0.78 15.34
CA SER A 218 -7.19 -1.08 14.77
C SER A 218 -6.15 -0.04 15.19
N MET A 219 -6.47 1.26 15.11
CA MET A 219 -5.60 2.34 15.56
C MET A 219 -5.29 2.24 17.06
N TRP A 220 -6.31 1.94 17.87
CA TRP A 220 -6.14 1.77 19.31
C TRP A 220 -5.25 0.56 19.66
N LEU A 221 -5.46 -0.58 18.98
CA LEU A 221 -4.63 -1.77 19.15
C LEU A 221 -3.19 -1.53 18.68
N SER A 222 -2.98 -0.86 17.54
CA SER A 222 -1.65 -0.46 17.10
C SER A 222 -0.97 0.42 18.14
N TRP A 223 -1.66 1.47 18.62
CA TRP A 223 -1.13 2.34 19.67
C TRP A 223 -0.76 1.57 20.94
N ARG A 224 -1.62 0.64 21.37
CA ARG A 224 -1.36 -0.22 22.53
C ARG A 224 -0.16 -1.14 22.31
N ALA A 225 0.02 -1.68 21.10
CA ALA A 225 1.17 -2.51 20.76
C ALA A 225 2.50 -1.72 20.76
N PHE A 226 2.49 -0.45 20.38
CA PHE A 226 3.67 0.41 20.51
C PHE A 226 3.97 0.78 21.97
N LYS A 227 2.95 0.82 22.83
CA LYS A 227 3.07 1.16 24.26
C LYS A 227 3.21 -0.03 25.20
N SER A 228 3.04 -1.27 24.73
CA SER A 228 3.08 -2.44 25.59
C SER A 228 4.47 -2.63 26.21
N PRO A 229 4.56 -3.06 27.48
CA PRO A 229 5.83 -3.36 28.10
C PRO A 229 6.52 -4.51 27.34
N PRO A 230 7.86 -4.49 27.22
CA PRO A 230 8.61 -5.57 26.60
C PRO A 230 8.44 -6.89 27.37
N GLU A 231 8.53 -8.01 26.66
CA GLU A 231 8.50 -9.35 27.26
C GLU A 231 9.66 -9.51 28.26
N ASP A 232 9.39 -10.26 29.33
CA ASP A 232 10.43 -10.73 30.24
C ASP A 232 11.39 -11.62 29.45
N ASP A 233 12.69 -11.49 29.71
CA ASP A 233 13.66 -12.41 29.14
C ASP A 233 13.40 -13.76 29.82
N ASP A 234 12.97 -14.78 29.08
CA ASP A 234 12.88 -16.15 29.61
C ASP A 234 14.28 -16.57 30.07
N GLU A 235 14.44 -16.82 31.38
CA GLU A 235 15.68 -17.34 31.99
C GLU A 235 15.98 -18.78 31.52
#